data_AF-A0A8T3WXG2-F1
#
_entry.id   AF-A0A8T3WXG2-F1
#
_cell.length_a   1.000
_cell.length_b   1.000
_cell.length_c   1.000
_cell.angle_alpha   90.00
_cell.angle_beta   90.00
_cell.angle_gamma   90.00
#
_symmetry.space_group_name_H-M   'P 1'
#
loop_
_entity.id
_entity.type
_entity.pdbx_description
1 polymer ?
#
loop_
_entity_poly.entity_id
_entity_poly.type
_entity_poly.pdbx_seq_one_letter_code
_entity_poly.pdbx_strand_id
1 'polypeptide(L)'
;MGRTIIPMRNMVDHTIHEFSRFREALRKEHREIFDRLMAYPKQHISSIAYANSLDVGMMVLLSIALEQEKMIEEMKKEIEGLKKQMSGYPFRNHSVV
;
A
#
# COMPACT_ATOMS: atom_id res chain seq x y z
N MET A 1 -9.89 -37.90 -9.64
CA MET A 1 -8.70 -37.42 -8.89
C MET A 1 -9.00 -36.02 -8.40
N GLY A 2 -8.94 -35.80 -7.08
CA GLY A 2 -9.40 -34.55 -6.46
C GLY A 2 -8.63 -33.34 -6.98
N ARG A 3 -9.34 -32.26 -7.29
CA ARG A 3 -8.73 -30.99 -7.66
C ARG A 3 -7.90 -30.51 -6.47
N THR A 4 -6.58 -30.47 -6.60
CA THR A 4 -5.71 -29.83 -5.60
C THR A 4 -6.14 -28.39 -5.44
N ILE A 5 -6.67 -28.02 -4.27
CA ILE A 5 -6.97 -26.63 -3.95
C ILE A 5 -5.63 -25.92 -3.79
N ILE A 6 -5.33 -25.01 -4.72
CA ILE A 6 -4.15 -24.17 -4.62
C ILE A 6 -4.39 -23.19 -3.46
N PRO A 7 -3.48 -23.10 -2.47
CA PRO A 7 -3.62 -22.12 -1.39
C PRO A 7 -3.68 -20.69 -1.94
N MET A 8 -4.57 -19.85 -1.39
CA MET A 8 -4.71 -18.45 -1.84
C MET A 8 -3.39 -17.68 -1.81
N ARG A 9 -2.52 -17.95 -0.83
CA ARG A 9 -1.15 -17.41 -0.77
C ARG A 9 -0.37 -17.65 -2.06
N ASN A 10 -0.44 -18.87 -2.60
CA ASN A 10 0.28 -19.24 -3.82
C ASN A 10 -0.32 -18.53 -5.05
N MET A 11 -1.65 -18.33 -5.07
CA MET A 11 -2.30 -17.55 -6.13
C MET A 11 -1.84 -16.09 -6.10
N VAL A 12 -1.78 -15.48 -4.91
CA VAL A 12 -1.28 -14.10 -4.75
C VAL A 12 0.19 -14.00 -5.16
N ASP A 13 1.06 -14.91 -4.71
CA ASP A 13 2.48 -14.92 -5.09
C ASP A 13 2.64 -15.11 -6.61
N HIS A 14 1.81 -15.94 -7.23
CA HIS A 14 1.79 -16.11 -8.68
C HIS A 14 1.39 -14.82 -9.41
N THR A 15 0.31 -14.18 -9.00
CA THR A 15 -0.15 -12.90 -9.57
C THR A 15 0.91 -11.80 -9.43
N ILE A 16 1.58 -11.69 -8.27
CA ILE A 16 2.69 -10.74 -8.07
C ILE A 16 3.85 -11.05 -9.04
N HIS A 17 4.15 -12.34 -9.23
CA HIS A 17 5.17 -12.75 -10.19
C HIS A 17 4.78 -12.38 -11.63
N GLU A 18 3.52 -12.48 -12.03
CA GLU A 18 3.07 -12.03 -13.37
C GLU A 18 3.30 -10.53 -13.59
N PHE A 19 3.21 -9.71 -12.54
CA PHE A 19 3.53 -8.28 -12.60
C PHE A 19 5.03 -7.97 -12.73
N SER A 20 5.92 -8.97 -12.61
CA SER A 20 7.37 -8.77 -12.75
C SER A 20 7.77 -8.16 -14.09
N ARG A 21 7.09 -8.54 -15.19
CA ARG A 21 7.36 -7.95 -16.52
C ARG A 21 7.04 -6.46 -16.57
N PHE A 22 5.99 -6.03 -15.88
CA PHE A 22 5.68 -4.60 -15.74
C PHE A 22 6.79 -3.90 -14.95
N ARG A 23 7.23 -4.49 -13.84
CA ARG A 23 8.34 -3.97 -13.03
C ARG A 23 9.63 -3.82 -13.84
N GLU A 24 9.96 -4.77 -14.70
CA GLU A 24 11.16 -4.73 -15.54
C GLU A 24 11.17 -3.52 -16.49
N ALA A 25 10.00 -3.12 -17.00
CA ALA A 25 9.85 -1.95 -17.86
C ALA A 25 9.94 -0.61 -17.11
N LEU A 26 9.84 -0.60 -15.78
CA LEU A 26 9.92 0.62 -14.97
C LEU A 26 11.35 1.17 -14.86
N ARG A 27 11.46 2.51 -14.75
CA ARG A 27 12.70 3.18 -14.31
C ARG A 27 13.07 2.74 -12.90
N LYS A 28 14.37 2.85 -12.54
CA LYS A 28 14.88 2.42 -11.22
C LYS A 28 14.09 3.02 -10.05
N GLU A 29 13.78 4.32 -10.10
CA GLU A 29 12.99 5.03 -9.10
C GLU A 29 11.60 4.41 -8.86
N HIS A 30 10.94 3.97 -9.94
CA HIS A 30 9.62 3.37 -9.88
C HIS A 30 9.65 1.88 -9.50
N ARG A 31 10.76 1.17 -9.74
CA ARG A 31 10.92 -0.24 -9.31
C ARG A 31 10.92 -0.36 -7.78
N GLU A 32 11.62 0.55 -7.10
CA GLU A 32 11.65 0.55 -5.63
C GLU A 32 10.27 0.84 -5.03
N ILE A 33 9.50 1.74 -5.66
CA ILE A 33 8.10 1.99 -5.28
C ILE A 33 7.26 0.72 -5.51
N PHE A 34 7.38 0.11 -6.69
CA PHE A 34 6.66 -1.10 -7.04
C PHE A 34 6.92 -2.24 -6.05
N ASP A 35 8.17 -2.48 -5.68
CA ASP A 35 8.56 -3.54 -4.73
C ASP A 35 7.90 -3.35 -3.36
N ARG A 36 7.80 -2.10 -2.90
CA ARG A 36 7.06 -1.79 -1.65
C ARG A 36 5.57 -2.06 -1.80
N LEU A 37 4.96 -1.65 -2.92
CA LEU A 37 3.53 -1.87 -3.16
C LEU A 37 3.20 -3.37 -3.18
N MET A 38 4.02 -4.19 -3.83
CA MET A 38 3.79 -5.63 -3.93
C MET A 38 3.99 -6.41 -2.63
N ALA A 39 4.47 -5.77 -1.56
CA ALA A 39 4.52 -6.37 -0.23
C ALA A 39 3.15 -6.35 0.48
N TYR A 40 2.29 -5.37 0.19
CA TYR A 40 1.01 -5.17 0.88
C TYR A 40 0.01 -6.33 0.75
N PRO A 41 -0.19 -6.95 -0.42
CA PRO A 41 -1.20 -8.01 -0.57
C PRO A 41 -1.01 -9.20 0.38
N LYS A 42 0.23 -9.46 0.83
CA LYS A 42 0.55 -10.57 1.75
C LYS A 42 -0.10 -10.40 3.13
N GLN A 43 -0.38 -9.17 3.54
CA GLN A 43 -1.05 -8.85 4.81
C GLN A 43 -2.57 -9.09 4.72
N HIS A 44 -3.12 -9.15 3.51
CA HIS A 44 -4.56 -9.26 3.24
C HIS A 44 -4.97 -10.64 2.75
N ILE A 45 -4.10 -11.66 2.78
CA ILE A 45 -4.36 -13.00 2.24
C ILE A 45 -5.66 -13.61 2.80
N SER A 46 -5.96 -13.43 4.09
CA SER A 46 -7.19 -13.91 4.71
C SER A 46 -8.43 -13.22 4.12
N SER A 47 -8.37 -11.89 3.95
CA SER A 47 -9.44 -11.09 3.34
C SER A 47 -9.65 -11.45 1.87
N ILE A 48 -8.55 -11.62 1.11
CA ILE A 48 -8.58 -12.05 -0.30
C ILE A 48 -9.19 -13.46 -0.41
N ALA A 49 -8.79 -14.39 0.46
CA ALA A 49 -9.34 -15.74 0.49
C ALA A 49 -10.84 -15.72 0.83
N TYR A 50 -11.24 -14.89 1.79
CA TYR A 50 -12.64 -14.74 2.18
C TYR A 50 -13.51 -14.18 1.07
N ALA A 51 -13.00 -13.19 0.32
CA ALA A 51 -13.72 -12.61 -0.82
C ALA A 51 -14.06 -13.65 -1.91
N ASN A 52 -13.31 -14.77 -1.96
CA ASN A 52 -13.48 -15.85 -2.93
C ASN A 52 -13.58 -15.31 -4.38
N SER A 53 -12.83 -14.25 -4.67
CA SER A 53 -12.83 -13.57 -5.97
C SER A 53 -12.21 -14.47 -7.03
N LEU A 54 -12.78 -14.45 -8.23
CA LEU A 54 -12.19 -15.10 -9.41
C LEU A 54 -10.99 -14.31 -9.97
N ASP A 55 -10.91 -13.02 -9.68
CA ASP A 55 -9.80 -12.15 -10.09
C ASP A 55 -8.92 -11.80 -8.87
N VAL A 56 -7.82 -12.54 -8.73
CA VAL A 56 -6.81 -12.31 -7.68
C VAL A 56 -5.99 -11.05 -7.96
N GLY A 57 -5.81 -10.67 -9.23
CA GLY A 57 -5.16 -9.42 -9.63
C GLY A 57 -5.89 -8.20 -9.10
N MET A 58 -7.21 -8.17 -9.26
CA MET A 58 -8.04 -7.11 -8.70
C MET A 58 -7.93 -7.03 -7.17
N MET A 59 -7.89 -8.18 -6.49
CA MET A 59 -7.75 -8.23 -5.02
C MET A 59 -6.38 -7.76 -4.53
N VAL A 60 -5.32 -8.07 -5.28
CA VAL A 60 -3.97 -7.54 -5.04
C VAL A 60 -3.96 -6.01 -5.13
N LEU A 61 -4.53 -5.45 -6.21
CA LEU A 61 -4.59 -4.01 -6.42
C LEU A 61 -5.46 -3.31 -5.36
N LEU A 62 -6.60 -3.91 -4.97
CA LEU A 62 -7.46 -3.39 -3.91
C LEU A 62 -6.74 -3.34 -2.56
N SER A 63 -5.96 -4.38 -2.25
CA SER A 63 -5.16 -4.45 -1.03
C SER A 63 -4.10 -3.33 -0.99
N ILE A 64 -3.47 -3.06 -2.14
CA ILE A 64 -2.53 -1.94 -2.28
C ILE A 64 -3.23 -0.60 -2.08
N ALA A 65 -4.38 -0.39 -2.72
CA ALA A 65 -5.16 0.85 -2.57
C ALA A 65 -5.58 1.09 -1.12
N LEU A 66 -5.96 0.04 -0.39
CA LEU A 66 -6.36 0.13 1.01
C LEU A 66 -5.19 0.57 1.91
N GLU A 67 -4.00 -0.02 1.74
CA GLU A 67 -2.82 0.39 2.50
C GLU A 67 -2.38 1.82 2.17
N GLN A 68 -2.51 2.23 0.90
CA GLN A 68 -2.23 3.61 0.50
C GLN A 68 -3.21 4.60 1.13
N GLU A 69 -4.51 4.32 1.16
CA GLU A 69 -5.50 5.20 1.80
C GLU A 69 -5.21 5.35 3.30
N LYS A 70 -4.87 4.25 3.97
CA LYS A 70 -4.46 4.27 5.38
C LYS A 70 -3.24 5.18 5.61
N MET A 71 -2.20 5.04 4.79
CA MET A 71 -1.01 5.91 4.88
C MET A 71 -1.36 7.38 4.63
N ILE A 72 -2.24 7.66 3.67
CA ILE A 72 -2.71 9.03 3.39
C ILE A 72 -3.44 9.61 4.61
N GLU A 73 -4.32 8.84 5.26
CA GLU A 73 -4.98 9.27 6.49
C GLU A 73 -4.01 9.54 7.63
N GLU A 74 -3.02 8.67 7.83
CA GLU A 74 -1.98 8.84 8.85
C GLU A 74 -1.17 10.12 8.61
N MET A 75 -0.73 10.37 7.37
CA MET A 75 -0.04 11.60 6.99
C MET A 75 -0.92 12.85 7.19
N LYS A 76 -2.21 12.78 6.84
CA LYS A 76 -3.15 13.89 7.07
C LYS A 76 -3.27 14.22 8.56
N LYS A 77 -3.38 13.20 9.42
CA LYS A 77 -3.45 13.36 10.89
C LYS A 77 -2.16 13.97 11.45
N GLU A 78 -1.00 13.52 10.97
CA GLU A 78 0.29 14.09 11.39
C GLU A 78 0.41 15.56 10.99
N ILE A 79 0.07 15.90 9.74
CA ILE A 79 0.06 17.29 9.25
C ILE A 79 -0.88 18.16 10.09
N GLU A 80 -2.08 17.66 10.43
CA GLU A 80 -3.01 18.40 11.29
C GLU A 80 -2.44 18.61 12.70
N GLY A 81 -1.79 17.60 13.27
CA GLY A 81 -1.10 17.70 14.56
C GLY A 81 0.01 18.76 14.55
N LEU A 82 0.86 18.74 13.54
CA LEU A 82 1.94 19.72 13.36
C LEU A 82 1.38 21.14 13.17
N LYS A 83 0.31 21.30 12.38
CA LYS A 83 -0.37 22.60 12.20
C LYS A 83 -0.93 23.14 13.52
N LYS A 84 -1.54 22.29 14.35
CA LYS A 84 -2.04 22.67 15.68
C LYS A 84 -0.92 23.15 16.58
N GLN A 85 0.22 22.44 16.60
CA GLN A 85 1.41 22.86 17.34
C GLN A 85 1.90 24.23 16.87
N MET A 86 2.05 24.43 15.56
CA MET A 86 2.47 25.72 14.99
C MET A 86 1.49 26.87 15.28
N SER A 87 0.17 26.62 15.24
CA SER A 87 -0.84 27.64 15.59
C SER A 87 -0.90 27.94 17.09
N GLY A 88 -0.48 27.00 17.93
CA GLY A 88 -0.34 27.18 19.37
C GLY A 88 0.94 27.90 19.79
N TYR A 89 1.89 28.11 18.86
CA TYR A 89 3.03 29.00 19.08
C TYR A 89 2.63 30.43 18.72
N PRO A 90 2.48 31.36 19.69
CA PRO A 90 2.41 32.77 19.34
C PRO A 90 3.71 33.12 18.61
N PHE A 91 3.57 33.65 17.39
CA PHE A 91 4.67 34.17 16.59
C PHE A 91 5.43 35.16 17.47
N ARG A 92 6.55 34.73 18.04
CA ARG A 92 7.38 35.56 18.91
C ARG A 92 8.07 36.54 17.98
N ASN A 93 7.39 37.65 17.67
CA ASN A 93 7.94 38.82 17.01
C ASN A 93 9.20 39.20 17.77
N HIS A 94 10.35 38.69 17.33
CA HIS A 94 11.62 39.32 17.63
C HIS A 94 11.66 40.56 16.73
N SER A 95 10.94 41.60 17.16
CA SER A 95 11.31 42.96 16.85
C SER A 95 12.69 43.16 17.46
N VAL A 96 13.73 43.00 16.64
CA VAL A 96 15.04 43.54 16.95
C VAL A 96 15.14 44.83 16.16
N VAL A 97 14.88 45.90 16.92
CA VAL A 97 15.49 47.25 16.91
C VAL A 97 16.14 47.69 15.60
#